data_AF-A0A840DG71-F1
#
_entry.id   AF-A0A840DG71-F1
#
_cell.length_a   1.000
_cell.length_b   1.000
_cell.length_c   1.000
_cell.angle_alpha   90.00
_cell.angle_beta   90.00
_cell.angle_gamma   90.00
#
_symmetry.space_group_name_H-M   'P 1'
#
loop_
_entity.id
_entity.type
_entity.pdbx_description
1 polymer ?
#
loop_
_entity_poly.entity_id
_entity_poly.type
_entity_poly.pdbx_seq_one_letter_code
_entity_poly.pdbx_strand_id
1 'polypeptide(L)'
;MKTKYGVLTKSDRAITAEEDGLLTYSRLDAWQKRAVKAGAVLPCEWHHTSAAANKTNYYDPEDFAELNPADFPVIKAAPVVNGDLNRLRISISYKTMVGGFTRRATSKWETVEIVMAEPQTRKDGYITGADGRRLRSNNESVTFHYKAPQARKFREVTLVEAEQLGYKFAK
;
A
#
# COMPACT_ATOMS: atom_id res chain seq x y z
N MET A 1 0.66 -33.75 -6.48
CA MET A 1 0.33 -34.03 -7.89
C MET A 1 1.60 -33.78 -8.69
N LYS A 2 2.21 -34.80 -9.33
CA LYS A 2 3.39 -34.61 -10.18
C LYS A 2 2.91 -34.18 -11.57
N THR A 3 3.29 -32.99 -12.02
CA THR A 3 3.09 -32.60 -13.43
C THR A 3 4.26 -33.12 -14.25
N LYS A 4 4.16 -33.08 -15.59
CA LYS A 4 5.27 -33.37 -16.50
C LYS A 4 6.52 -32.51 -16.21
N TYR A 5 6.35 -31.43 -15.45
CA TYR A 5 7.36 -30.41 -15.14
C TYR A 5 7.75 -30.35 -13.64
N GLY A 6 7.35 -31.31 -12.79
CA GLY A 6 7.81 -31.40 -11.38
C GLY A 6 6.72 -31.35 -10.30
N VAL A 7 7.14 -31.15 -9.04
CA VAL A 7 6.30 -31.30 -7.82
C VAL A 7 5.68 -29.97 -7.34
N LEU A 8 6.20 -28.83 -7.79
CA LEU A 8 5.78 -27.48 -7.40
C LEU A 8 5.61 -26.56 -8.62
N THR A 9 5.11 -27.13 -9.71
CA THR A 9 5.03 -26.46 -10.99
C THR A 9 3.58 -26.34 -11.42
N LYS A 10 3.28 -25.19 -12.02
CA LYS A 10 2.04 -24.81 -12.69
C LYS A 10 1.37 -26.02 -13.38
N SER A 11 0.04 -26.13 -13.27
CA SER A 11 -0.69 -27.25 -13.88
C SER A 11 -0.46 -27.29 -15.40
N ASP A 12 -0.50 -28.48 -15.99
CA ASP A 12 -0.28 -28.64 -17.44
C ASP A 12 -1.29 -27.79 -18.25
N ARG A 13 -2.55 -27.68 -17.80
CA ARG A 13 -3.56 -26.81 -18.42
C ARG A 13 -3.21 -25.33 -18.35
N ALA A 14 -2.63 -24.88 -17.24
CA ALA A 14 -2.14 -23.51 -17.09
C ALA A 14 -0.93 -23.19 -17.97
N ILE A 15 -0.16 -24.21 -18.38
CA ILE A 15 0.94 -24.08 -19.34
C ILE A 15 0.36 -24.00 -20.74
N THR A 16 -0.52 -24.92 -21.11
CA THR A 16 -1.23 -24.93 -22.40
C THR A 16 -1.97 -23.61 -22.64
N ALA A 17 -2.68 -23.09 -21.65
CA ALA A 17 -3.32 -21.78 -21.72
C ALA A 17 -2.36 -20.65 -22.15
N GLU A 18 -1.13 -20.63 -21.64
CA GLU A 18 -0.15 -19.63 -22.03
C GLU A 18 0.46 -19.89 -23.40
N GLU A 19 0.62 -21.16 -23.78
CA GLU A 19 1.05 -21.57 -25.12
C GLU A 19 0.01 -21.19 -26.19
N ASP A 20 -1.28 -21.27 -25.84
CA ASP A 20 -2.41 -20.87 -26.67
C ASP A 20 -2.59 -19.34 -26.74
N GLY A 21 -1.74 -18.57 -26.05
CA GLY A 21 -1.72 -17.11 -26.11
C GLY A 21 -2.60 -16.41 -25.06
N LEU A 22 -3.25 -17.15 -24.16
CA LEU A 22 -4.06 -16.55 -23.10
C LEU A 22 -3.18 -15.82 -22.07
N LEU A 23 -3.70 -14.70 -21.58
CA LEU A 23 -2.96 -13.82 -20.67
C LEU A 23 -3.52 -13.90 -19.26
N THR A 24 -2.63 -13.89 -18.28
CA THR A 24 -3.02 -13.70 -16.88
C THR A 24 -3.27 -12.22 -16.59
N TYR A 25 -4.06 -11.93 -15.56
CA TYR A 25 -4.40 -10.55 -15.17
C TYR A 25 -3.17 -9.64 -15.03
N SER A 26 -2.01 -10.15 -14.58
CA SER A 26 -0.79 -9.36 -14.44
C SER A 26 -0.17 -8.94 -15.78
N ARG A 27 -0.33 -9.75 -16.82
CA ARG A 27 0.19 -9.52 -18.18
C ARG A 27 -0.70 -8.60 -19.03
N LEU A 28 -1.94 -8.35 -18.62
CA LEU A 28 -2.83 -7.39 -19.28
C LEU A 28 -2.32 -5.94 -19.17
N ASP A 29 -2.65 -5.12 -20.16
CA ASP A 29 -2.40 -3.69 -20.14
C ASP A 29 -3.21 -2.97 -19.04
N ALA A 30 -2.79 -1.76 -18.71
CA ALA A 30 -3.42 -0.99 -17.63
C ALA A 30 -4.91 -0.72 -17.89
N TRP A 31 -5.32 -0.51 -19.15
CA TRP A 31 -6.72 -0.27 -19.51
C TRP A 31 -7.52 -1.57 -19.56
N GLN A 32 -6.95 -2.67 -20.05
CA GLN A 32 -7.56 -4.01 -20.05
C GLN A 32 -7.86 -4.48 -18.62
N LYS A 33 -6.91 -4.26 -17.69
CA LYS A 33 -7.12 -4.48 -16.24
C LYS A 33 -8.32 -3.70 -15.69
N ARG A 34 -8.55 -2.49 -16.19
CA ARG A 34 -9.71 -1.67 -15.80
C ARG A 34 -11.00 -2.20 -16.42
N ALA A 35 -10.96 -2.66 -17.67
CA ALA A 35 -12.10 -3.30 -18.34
C ALA A 35 -12.56 -4.56 -17.58
N VAL A 36 -11.62 -5.42 -17.18
CA VAL A 36 -11.91 -6.60 -16.35
C VAL A 36 -12.53 -6.18 -15.00
N LYS A 37 -11.98 -5.16 -14.33
CA LYS A 37 -12.53 -4.65 -13.07
C LYS A 37 -13.93 -4.04 -13.21
N ALA A 38 -14.23 -3.46 -14.37
CA ALA A 38 -15.55 -2.93 -14.71
C ALA A 38 -16.55 -4.04 -15.09
N GLY A 39 -16.09 -5.29 -15.25
CA GLY A 39 -16.92 -6.42 -15.66
C GLY A 39 -17.16 -6.50 -17.18
N ALA A 40 -16.45 -5.73 -17.99
CA ALA A 40 -16.59 -5.72 -19.44
C ALA A 40 -15.99 -6.97 -20.11
N VAL A 41 -14.97 -7.58 -19.48
CA VAL A 41 -14.36 -8.84 -19.92
C VAL A 41 -14.33 -9.81 -18.75
N LEU A 42 -14.84 -11.02 -18.99
CA LEU A 42 -14.80 -12.12 -18.03
C LEU A 42 -13.62 -13.04 -18.36
N PRO A 43 -13.06 -13.74 -17.37
CA PRO A 43 -12.04 -14.74 -17.65
C PRO A 43 -12.64 -15.91 -18.42
N CYS A 44 -11.97 -16.34 -19.49
CA CYS A 44 -12.38 -17.50 -20.29
C CYS A 44 -12.16 -18.80 -19.52
N GLU A 45 -11.07 -18.88 -18.75
CA GLU A 45 -10.74 -20.04 -17.93
C GLU A 45 -9.92 -19.68 -16.68
N TRP A 46 -9.82 -20.64 -15.77
CA TRP A 46 -8.99 -20.51 -14.59
C TRP A 46 -8.27 -21.82 -14.30
N HIS A 47 -7.03 -21.71 -13.83
CA HIS A 47 -6.20 -22.87 -13.53
C HIS A 47 -5.45 -22.71 -12.21
N HIS A 48 -5.02 -23.84 -11.66
CA HIS A 48 -4.12 -23.88 -10.52
C HIS A 48 -2.68 -23.63 -10.97
N THR A 49 -2.03 -22.64 -10.37
CA THR A 49 -0.67 -22.21 -10.75
C THR A 49 0.37 -22.44 -9.65
N SER A 50 -0.01 -22.91 -8.47
CA SER A 50 0.91 -23.26 -7.38
C SER A 50 0.37 -24.35 -6.46
N ALA A 51 1.26 -24.91 -5.63
CA ALA A 51 0.94 -25.93 -4.62
C ALA A 51 -0.04 -25.46 -3.53
N ALA A 52 -0.21 -24.15 -3.36
CA ALA A 52 -1.11 -23.55 -2.38
C ALA A 52 -2.57 -23.43 -2.87
N ALA A 53 -2.96 -24.16 -3.92
CA ALA A 53 -4.29 -24.11 -4.53
C ALA A 53 -4.72 -22.71 -5.04
N ASN A 54 -3.76 -21.82 -5.31
CA ASN A 54 -4.05 -20.51 -5.88
C ASN A 54 -4.73 -20.64 -7.24
N LYS A 55 -5.86 -19.95 -7.41
CA LYS A 55 -6.59 -19.86 -8.68
C LYS A 55 -6.07 -18.67 -9.47
N THR A 56 -5.73 -18.88 -10.73
CA THR A 56 -5.34 -17.80 -11.65
C THR A 56 -6.30 -17.80 -12.82
N ASN A 57 -6.90 -16.64 -13.07
CA ASN A 57 -7.77 -16.40 -14.21
C ASN A 57 -6.94 -16.04 -15.45
N TYR A 58 -7.37 -16.56 -16.58
CA TYR A 58 -6.84 -16.30 -17.91
C TYR A 58 -7.87 -15.55 -18.75
N TYR A 59 -7.38 -14.71 -19.65
CA TYR A 59 -8.17 -13.84 -20.49
C TYR A 59 -7.70 -13.95 -21.93
N ASP A 60 -8.64 -13.96 -22.86
CA ASP A 60 -8.35 -13.94 -24.28
C ASP A 60 -8.05 -12.49 -24.72
N PRO A 61 -6.90 -12.22 -25.37
CA PRO A 61 -6.65 -10.91 -25.97
C PRO A 61 -7.73 -10.46 -26.96
N GLU A 62 -8.39 -11.39 -27.66
CA GLU A 62 -9.43 -11.09 -28.65
C GLU A 62 -10.69 -10.49 -28.00
N ASP A 63 -11.01 -10.86 -26.75
CA ASP A 63 -12.14 -10.29 -26.00
C ASP A 63 -12.00 -8.76 -25.76
N PHE A 64 -10.78 -8.22 -25.91
CA PHE A 64 -10.50 -6.80 -25.78
C PHE A 64 -10.53 -6.06 -27.12
N ALA A 65 -10.59 -6.76 -28.26
CA ALA A 65 -10.42 -6.16 -29.59
C ALA A 65 -11.55 -5.18 -29.95
N GLU A 66 -12.77 -5.47 -29.51
CA GLU A 66 -13.95 -4.63 -29.76
C GLU A 66 -14.13 -3.52 -28.73
N LEU A 67 -13.33 -3.52 -27.65
CA LEU A 67 -13.43 -2.54 -26.57
C LEU A 67 -12.62 -1.30 -26.88
N ASN A 68 -13.21 -0.13 -26.64
CA ASN A 68 -12.50 1.14 -26.75
C ASN A 68 -11.75 1.45 -25.44
N PRO A 69 -10.41 1.63 -25.44
CA PRO A 69 -9.66 1.98 -24.25
C PRO A 69 -10.12 3.27 -23.55
N ALA A 70 -10.73 4.20 -24.29
CA ALA A 70 -11.25 5.46 -23.76
C ALA A 70 -12.41 5.27 -22.77
N ASP A 71 -13.19 4.19 -22.91
CA ASP A 71 -14.32 3.87 -22.03
C ASP A 71 -13.86 3.38 -20.65
N PHE A 72 -12.57 3.06 -20.51
CA PHE A 72 -11.94 2.59 -19.26
C PHE A 72 -10.89 3.59 -18.78
N PRO A 73 -11.27 4.82 -18.40
CA PRO A 73 -10.35 5.84 -17.96
C PRO A 73 -9.73 5.49 -16.59
N VAL A 74 -8.61 6.13 -16.28
CA VAL A 74 -8.01 6.04 -14.95
C VAL A 74 -8.86 6.85 -13.98
N ILE A 75 -9.61 6.15 -13.13
CA ILE A 75 -10.29 6.78 -11.98
C ILE A 75 -9.23 7.06 -10.92
N LYS A 76 -8.74 8.31 -10.87
CA LYS A 76 -7.89 8.76 -9.76
C LYS A 76 -8.80 9.01 -8.57
N ALA A 77 -8.51 8.37 -7.43
CA ALA A 77 -9.11 8.79 -6.17
C ALA A 77 -8.75 10.26 -5.92
N ALA A 78 -9.72 11.05 -5.47
CA ALA A 78 -9.46 12.43 -5.07
C ALA A 78 -8.36 12.43 -3.98
N PRO A 79 -7.41 13.38 -4.04
CA PRO A 79 -6.41 13.49 -2.99
C PRO A 79 -7.10 13.73 -1.66
N VAL A 80 -6.62 13.07 -0.62
CA VAL A 80 -7.13 13.29 0.72
C VAL A 80 -6.78 14.71 1.15
N VAL A 81 -7.81 15.52 1.43
CA VAL A 81 -7.64 16.88 1.94
C VAL A 81 -7.46 16.81 3.45
N ASN A 82 -6.32 17.34 3.93
CA ASN A 82 -6.07 17.51 5.36
C ASN A 82 -6.44 18.92 5.82
N GLY A 83 -6.57 19.08 7.13
CA GLY A 83 -6.50 20.41 7.75
C GLY A 83 -5.14 21.08 7.52
N ASP A 84 -5.03 22.35 7.93
CA ASP A 84 -3.81 23.15 7.84
C ASP A 84 -2.62 22.45 8.55
N LEU A 85 -1.64 21.99 7.77
CA LEU A 85 -0.51 21.20 8.27
C LEU A 85 0.39 22.02 9.20
N ASN A 86 0.42 23.36 9.06
CA ASN A 86 1.23 24.25 9.92
C ASN A 86 0.74 24.29 11.37
N ARG A 87 -0.46 23.75 11.61
CA ARG A 87 -1.10 23.73 12.92
C ARG A 87 -0.97 22.39 13.63
N LEU A 88 -0.37 21.39 13.00
CA LEU A 88 -0.16 20.08 13.59
C LEU A 88 1.34 19.83 13.75
N ARG A 89 1.75 19.34 14.93
CA ARG A 89 3.10 18.81 15.16
C ARG A 89 2.97 17.39 15.67
N ILE A 90 3.92 16.55 15.28
CA ILE A 90 3.94 15.13 15.66
C ILE A 90 5.30 14.84 16.27
N SER A 91 5.31 14.29 17.47
CA SER A 91 6.53 13.82 18.11
C SER A 91 6.46 12.31 18.24
N ILE A 92 7.52 11.61 17.85
CA ILE A 92 7.63 10.16 17.95
C ILE A 92 8.92 9.81 18.68
N SER A 93 8.82 8.96 19.68
CA SER A 93 9.96 8.31 20.30
C SER A 93 10.00 6.83 19.91
N TYR A 94 11.18 6.30 19.61
CA TYR A 94 11.36 4.88 19.33
C TYR A 94 12.79 4.43 19.63
N LYS A 95 12.94 3.12 19.90
CA LYS A 95 14.27 2.51 20.02
C LYS A 95 14.85 2.22 18.64
N THR A 96 16.10 2.62 18.42
CA THR A 96 16.89 2.22 17.26
C THR A 96 18.16 1.51 17.71
N MET A 97 18.63 0.56 16.91
CA MET A 97 19.89 -0.12 17.18
C MET A 97 21.04 0.75 16.67
N VAL A 98 21.94 1.12 17.57
CA VAL A 98 23.11 1.97 17.27
C VAL A 98 24.41 1.19 17.23
N GLY A 99 24.39 -0.09 17.64
CA GLY A 99 25.58 -0.94 17.62
C GLY A 99 25.30 -2.39 18.00
N GLY A 100 26.34 -3.21 17.92
CA GLY A 100 26.21 -4.66 18.17
C GLY A 100 25.92 -5.49 16.92
N PHE A 101 26.29 -4.99 15.74
CA PHE A 101 26.10 -5.70 14.46
C PHE A 101 27.04 -6.92 14.26
N THR A 102 27.93 -7.22 15.20
CA THR A 102 28.88 -8.33 15.12
C THR A 102 28.44 -9.51 15.99
N ARG A 103 28.77 -10.74 15.55
CA ARG A 103 28.33 -12.02 16.15
C ARG A 103 28.63 -12.21 17.65
N ARG A 104 29.41 -11.34 18.29
CA ARG A 104 29.81 -11.44 19.70
C ARG A 104 29.39 -10.23 20.55
N ALA A 105 28.80 -9.20 19.96
CA ALA A 105 28.41 -8.00 20.68
C ALA A 105 26.91 -8.05 21.00
N THR A 106 26.54 -7.70 22.23
CA THR A 106 25.15 -7.44 22.60
C THR A 106 24.64 -6.23 21.83
N SER A 107 23.42 -6.33 21.30
CA SER A 107 22.76 -5.23 20.60
C SER A 107 22.60 -4.02 21.52
N LYS A 108 23.11 -2.87 21.08
CA LYS A 108 22.96 -1.59 21.78
C LYS A 108 21.78 -0.83 21.17
N TRP A 109 20.86 -0.43 22.03
CA TRP A 109 19.64 0.28 21.65
C TRP A 109 19.62 1.65 22.30
N GLU A 110 19.23 2.66 21.54
CA GLU A 110 19.03 4.03 22.02
C GLU A 110 17.62 4.49 21.67
N THR A 111 17.00 5.23 22.57
CA THR A 111 15.73 5.91 22.29
C THR A 111 16.03 7.21 21.54
N VAL A 112 15.45 7.33 20.36
CA VAL A 112 15.51 8.55 19.53
C VAL A 112 14.16 9.22 19.57
N GLU A 113 14.16 10.51 19.87
CA GLU A 113 12.98 11.37 19.82
C GLU A 113 13.08 12.29 18.61
N ILE A 114 12.07 12.24 17.74
CA ILE A 114 12.00 13.08 16.56
C ILE A 114 10.73 13.90 16.62
N VAL A 115 10.89 15.22 16.55
CA VAL A 115 9.78 16.19 16.50
C VAL A 115 9.64 16.70 15.07
N MET A 116 8.48 16.43 14.48
CA MET A 116 8.09 16.92 13.17
C MET A 116 7.28 18.20 13.34
N ALA A 117 7.91 19.34 13.04
CA ALA A 117 7.27 20.66 13.14
C ALA A 117 6.20 20.88 12.06
N GLU A 118 6.39 20.27 10.89
CA GLU A 118 5.47 20.29 9.75
C GLU A 118 5.25 18.85 9.26
N PRO A 119 4.04 18.29 9.38
CA PRO A 119 3.76 16.91 8.99
C PRO A 119 3.91 16.72 7.50
N GLN A 120 4.58 15.64 7.10
CA GLN A 120 4.70 15.27 5.69
C GLN A 120 3.55 14.36 5.26
N THR A 121 3.03 14.59 4.04
CA THR A 121 2.00 13.77 3.41
C THR A 121 2.59 12.86 2.34
N ARG A 122 2.07 11.64 2.22
CA ARG A 122 2.33 10.74 1.10
C ARG A 122 1.60 11.18 -0.16
N LYS A 123 1.88 10.51 -1.29
CA LYS A 123 1.24 10.73 -2.59
C LYS A 123 -0.29 10.54 -2.57
N ASP A 124 -0.80 9.75 -1.62
CA ASP A 124 -2.22 9.51 -1.37
C ASP A 124 -2.88 10.57 -0.47
N GLY A 125 -2.10 11.54 0.04
CA GLY A 125 -2.56 12.62 0.90
C GLY A 125 -2.58 12.26 2.38
N TYR A 126 -2.17 11.05 2.79
CA TYR A 126 -2.13 10.70 4.22
C TYR A 126 -0.87 11.20 4.90
N ILE A 127 -1.01 11.72 6.12
CA ILE A 127 0.10 12.19 6.95
C ILE A 127 0.89 10.99 7.48
N THR A 128 2.21 11.04 7.32
CA THR A 128 3.15 10.11 7.94
C THR A 128 3.69 10.66 9.25
N GLY A 129 4.20 9.77 10.10
CA GLY A 129 4.92 10.15 11.30
C GLY A 129 6.28 10.78 10.98
N ALA A 130 6.92 11.24 12.05
CA ALA A 130 8.27 11.79 12.01
C ALA A 130 9.27 10.83 11.32
N ASP A 131 10.16 11.38 10.49
CA ASP A 131 11.17 10.63 9.73
C ASP A 131 10.59 9.54 8.80
N GLY A 132 9.36 9.74 8.30
CA GLY A 132 8.68 8.79 7.41
C GLY A 132 8.17 7.52 8.10
N ARG A 133 8.31 7.40 9.43
CA ARG A 133 7.79 6.26 10.20
C ARG A 133 6.26 6.26 10.20
N ARG A 134 5.68 5.07 10.31
CA ARG A 134 4.23 4.91 10.53
C ARG A 134 3.90 5.16 12.00
N LEU A 135 2.76 5.78 12.27
CA LEU A 135 2.29 6.03 13.63
C LEU A 135 2.01 4.74 14.40
N ARG A 136 1.56 3.69 13.70
CA ARG A 136 1.32 2.34 14.25
C ARG A 136 2.56 1.43 14.26
N SER A 137 3.73 1.95 13.91
CA SER A 137 4.97 1.19 14.06
C SER A 137 5.25 0.91 15.54
N ASN A 138 6.27 0.10 15.82
CA ASN A 138 6.76 -0.12 17.18
C ASN A 138 7.47 1.16 17.68
N ASN A 139 6.66 2.13 18.10
CA ASN A 139 7.07 3.40 18.68
C ASN A 139 6.84 3.31 20.20
N GLU A 140 7.72 3.94 20.99
CA GLU A 140 7.55 4.00 22.44
C GLU A 140 6.44 4.99 22.82
N SER A 141 6.42 6.15 22.18
CA SER A 141 5.33 7.11 22.29
C SER A 141 5.11 7.89 21.00
N VAL A 142 3.86 8.31 20.80
CA VAL A 142 3.45 9.20 19.71
C VAL A 142 2.56 10.27 20.32
N THR A 143 2.98 11.52 20.26
CA THR A 143 2.19 12.66 20.74
C THR A 143 1.88 13.61 19.59
N PHE A 144 0.67 14.19 19.63
CA PHE A 144 0.21 15.16 18.64
C PHE A 144 -0.02 16.49 19.33
N HIS A 145 0.44 17.56 18.71
CA HIS A 145 0.19 18.91 19.20
C HIS A 145 -0.53 19.72 18.13
N TYR A 146 -1.67 20.29 18.48
CA TYR A 146 -2.49 21.10 17.58
C TYR A 146 -2.55 22.55 18.03
N LYS A 147 -2.52 23.49 17.08
CA LYS A 147 -2.71 24.92 17.29
C LYS A 147 -4.03 25.37 16.66
N ALA A 148 -5.02 25.65 17.49
CA ALA A 148 -6.32 26.14 17.04
C ALA A 148 -6.20 27.48 16.29
N PRO A 149 -7.17 27.83 15.40
CA PRO A 149 -7.21 29.16 14.80
C PRO A 149 -7.12 30.24 15.87
N GLN A 150 -6.25 31.24 15.65
CA GLN A 150 -6.01 32.37 16.57
C GLN A 150 -5.37 32.01 17.94
N ALA A 151 -5.15 30.73 18.24
CA ALA A 151 -4.43 30.34 19.45
C ALA A 151 -2.96 30.73 19.34
N ARG A 152 -2.35 31.13 20.46
CA ARG A 152 -0.91 31.44 20.51
C ARG A 152 -0.04 30.19 20.69
N LYS A 153 -0.54 29.20 21.43
CA LYS A 153 0.20 28.00 21.84
C LYS A 153 -0.38 26.73 21.22
N PHE A 154 0.48 25.74 21.04
CA PHE A 154 0.07 24.39 20.73
C PHE A 154 -0.48 23.70 21.98
N ARG A 155 -1.52 22.90 21.84
CA ARG A 155 -2.03 22.00 22.88
C ARG A 155 -1.82 20.55 22.46
N GLU A 156 -1.54 19.68 23.40
CA GLU A 156 -1.55 18.25 23.13
C GLU A 156 -2.98 17.80 22.78
N VAL A 157 -3.08 16.92 21.78
CA VAL A 157 -4.32 16.29 21.34
C VAL A 157 -4.08 14.81 21.12
N THR A 158 -5.14 14.03 21.22
CA THR A 158 -5.10 12.60 20.90
C THR A 158 -5.16 12.38 19.39
N LEU A 159 -4.80 11.16 18.94
CA LEU A 159 -4.96 10.77 17.54
C LEU A 159 -6.41 10.91 17.07
N VAL A 160 -7.38 10.54 17.91
CA VAL A 160 -8.81 10.60 17.58
C VAL A 160 -9.26 12.04 17.40
N GLU A 161 -8.82 12.95 18.27
CA GLU A 161 -9.12 14.39 18.14
C GLU A 161 -8.47 14.98 16.89
N ALA A 162 -7.23 14.59 16.57
CA ALA A 162 -6.59 15.02 15.33
C ALA A 162 -7.35 14.51 14.08
N GLU A 163 -7.86 13.28 14.11
CA GLU A 163 -8.71 12.75 13.03
C GLU A 163 -10.05 13.50 12.91
N GLN A 164 -10.65 13.91 14.03
CA GLN A 164 -11.87 14.73 14.05
C GLN A 164 -11.63 16.16 13.53
N LEU A 165 -10.44 16.71 13.73
CA LEU A 165 -10.01 18.00 13.16
C LEU A 165 -9.76 17.95 11.64
N GLY A 166 -9.95 16.78 11.01
CA GLY A 166 -9.84 16.60 9.56
C GLY A 166 -8.46 16.14 9.09
N TYR A 167 -7.55 15.78 9.99
CA TYR A 167 -6.27 15.18 9.61
C TYR A 167 -6.44 13.70 9.33
N LYS A 168 -5.81 13.20 8.27
CA LYS A 168 -5.87 11.80 7.87
C LYS A 168 -4.49 11.19 7.92
N PHE A 169 -4.32 10.18 8.76
CA PHE A 169 -3.01 9.58 9.01
C PHE A 169 -2.84 8.23 8.33
N ALA A 170 -1.61 7.97 7.87
CA ALA A 170 -1.23 6.67 7.34
C ALA A 170 -1.19 5.65 8.50
N LYS A 171 -2.05 4.63 8.40
CA LYS A 171 -2.11 3.53 9.37
C LYS A 171 -0.95 2.55 9.17
#